data_AF-A0A6N7PKG7-F1
#
_entry.id   AF-A0A6N7PKG7-F1
#
_cell.length_a   1.000
_cell.length_b   1.000
_cell.length_c   1.000
_cell.angle_alpha   90.00
_cell.angle_beta   90.00
_cell.angle_gamma   90.00
#
_symmetry.space_group_name_H-M   'P 1'
#
loop_
_entity.id
_entity.type
_entity.pdbx_description
1 polymer ?
#
loop_
_entity_poly.entity_id
_entity_poly.type
_entity_poly.pdbx_seq_one_letter_code
_entity_poly.pdbx_strand_id
1 'polypeptide(L)'
;MHDLDWPGSYGQENDPPCPPDPPAASEKPQKQRRSDALKLSPEEVKAVRVAVRKLRRAFGSFNALAARLNMPANTVRRMANPNGIPPTGTFAIRLAAAAGVAVEVLLGGKLVVTTPVIGRAA
;
A
#
# COMPACT_ATOMS: atom_id res chain seq x y z
N MET A 1 18.45 27.50 58.02
CA MET A 1 18.05 26.49 57.02
C MET A 1 16.59 26.19 57.31
N HIS A 2 15.74 26.38 56.30
CA HIS A 2 14.31 26.62 56.43
C HIS A 2 13.54 25.50 57.14
N ASP A 3 12.81 25.89 58.19
CA ASP A 3 11.52 25.31 58.58
C ASP A 3 10.58 25.22 57.37
N LEU A 4 9.68 24.25 57.35
CA LEU A 4 8.24 24.47 57.14
C LEU A 4 7.50 23.13 57.26
N ASP A 5 7.07 22.92 58.49
CA ASP A 5 5.92 22.14 58.90
C ASP A 5 4.74 22.32 57.93
N TRP A 6 4.04 21.23 57.63
CA TRP A 6 2.82 21.27 56.83
C TRP A 6 1.62 21.44 57.76
N PRO A 7 0.86 22.54 57.70
CA PRO A 7 -0.51 22.53 58.15
C PRO A 7 -1.42 22.24 56.97
N GLY A 8 -2.27 21.23 57.13
CA GLY A 8 -3.34 20.97 56.19
C GLY A 8 -4.36 22.11 56.11
N SER A 9 -5.07 22.08 54.98
CA SER A 9 -6.47 22.48 54.82
C SER A 9 -6.81 23.97 54.96
N TYR A 10 -6.79 24.68 53.83
CA TYR A 10 -7.90 25.50 53.33
C TYR A 10 -7.80 25.40 51.80
N GLY A 11 -8.72 24.77 51.07
CA GLY A 11 -10.10 25.20 51.00
C GLY A 11 -10.24 26.04 49.73
N GLN A 12 -10.67 25.38 48.65
CA GLN A 12 -11.63 25.89 47.67
C GLN A 12 -11.18 27.03 46.72
N GLU A 13 -11.84 27.07 45.57
CA GLU A 13 -11.93 28.21 44.62
C GLU A 13 -10.77 28.33 43.61
N ASN A 14 -11.04 27.96 42.34
CA ASN A 14 -10.29 28.32 41.10
C ASN A 14 -9.55 27.21 40.34
N ASP A 15 -9.97 25.95 40.40
CA ASP A 15 -9.71 25.06 39.27
C ASP A 15 -10.80 25.30 38.20
N PRO A 16 -10.45 25.79 36.99
CA PRO A 16 -11.41 25.85 35.90
C PRO A 16 -11.85 24.40 35.60
N PRO A 17 -13.16 24.13 35.41
CA PRO A 17 -13.61 22.79 35.08
C PRO A 17 -12.93 22.38 33.76
N CYS A 18 -12.06 21.37 33.82
CA CYS A 18 -11.57 20.69 32.63
C CYS A 18 -12.78 20.36 31.74
N PRO A 19 -12.79 20.75 30.47
CA PRO A 19 -13.86 20.35 29.58
C PRO A 19 -13.86 18.81 29.50
N PRO A 20 -15.04 18.16 29.50
CA PRO A 20 -15.11 16.72 29.40
C PRO A 20 -14.44 16.27 28.10
N ASP A 21 -13.56 15.27 28.20
CA ASP A 21 -12.92 14.63 27.06
C ASP A 21 -13.96 14.37 25.96
N PRO A 22 -13.70 14.74 24.69
CA PRO A 22 -14.65 14.46 23.63
C PRO A 22 -14.90 12.95 23.60
N PRO A 23 -16.17 12.51 23.45
CA PRO A 23 -16.50 11.09 23.46
C PRO A 23 -15.65 10.39 22.41
N ALA A 24 -14.97 9.32 22.82
CA ALA A 24 -14.17 8.46 21.97
C ALA A 24 -14.98 8.05 20.75
N ALA A 25 -14.86 8.85 19.69
CA ALA A 25 -15.45 8.57 18.40
C ALA A 25 -14.79 7.29 17.94
N SER A 26 -15.57 6.22 17.88
CA SER A 26 -15.16 4.97 17.24
C SER A 26 -14.71 5.29 15.82
N GLU A 27 -13.41 5.51 15.63
CA GLU A 27 -12.78 5.65 14.34
C GLU A 27 -12.86 4.30 13.65
N LYS A 28 -14.00 4.04 13.01
CA LYS A 28 -14.03 3.12 11.87
C LYS A 28 -12.93 3.62 10.94
N PRO A 29 -11.92 2.81 10.57
CA PRO A 29 -10.80 3.28 9.78
C PRO A 29 -11.35 3.95 8.53
N GLN A 30 -11.24 5.28 8.48
CA GLN A 30 -11.67 6.04 7.32
C GLN A 30 -10.87 5.48 6.14
N LYS A 31 -11.58 4.90 5.17
CA LYS A 31 -10.98 4.46 3.91
C LYS A 31 -10.26 5.68 3.34
N GLN A 32 -8.95 5.75 3.53
CA GLN A 32 -8.11 6.82 3.03
C GLN A 32 -8.44 6.97 1.54
N ARG A 33 -9.07 8.10 1.18
CA ARG A 33 -9.42 8.40 -0.20
C ARG A 33 -8.11 8.47 -0.97
N ARG A 34 -7.88 7.48 -1.83
CA ARG A 34 -6.67 7.40 -2.66
C ARG A 34 -6.67 8.62 -3.59
N SER A 35 -5.58 9.39 -3.54
CA SER A 35 -5.36 10.58 -4.35
C SER A 35 -5.60 10.30 -5.83
N ASP A 36 -6.33 11.20 -6.52
CA ASP A 36 -6.72 11.02 -7.93
C ASP A 36 -5.50 10.88 -8.85
N ALA A 37 -4.36 11.48 -8.50
CA ALA A 37 -3.10 11.36 -9.24
C ALA A 37 -2.53 9.94 -9.33
N LEU A 38 -2.99 9.00 -8.49
CA LEU A 38 -2.55 7.60 -8.50
C LEU A 38 -3.63 6.64 -9.01
N LYS A 39 -4.75 7.18 -9.52
CA LYS A 39 -5.78 6.39 -10.17
C LYS A 39 -5.39 6.17 -11.63
N LEU A 40 -5.38 4.89 -12.00
CA LEU A 40 -5.15 4.47 -13.37
C LEU A 40 -6.48 4.51 -14.14
N SER A 41 -6.41 4.83 -15.43
CA SER A 41 -7.55 4.69 -16.34
C SER A 41 -7.98 3.21 -16.45
N PRO A 42 -9.21 2.92 -16.90
CA PRO A 42 -9.66 1.54 -17.08
C PRO A 42 -8.76 0.72 -18.01
N GLU A 43 -8.21 1.36 -19.04
CA GLU A 43 -7.30 0.75 -20.01
C GLU A 43 -5.94 0.43 -19.38
N GLU A 44 -5.40 1.38 -18.62
CA GLU A 44 -4.15 1.21 -17.86
C GLU A 44 -4.28 0.10 -16.82
N VAL A 45 -5.41 0.03 -16.11
CA VAL A 45 -5.72 -1.06 -15.18
C VAL A 45 -5.67 -2.42 -15.90
N LYS A 46 -6.26 -2.50 -17.10
CA LYS A 46 -6.25 -3.72 -17.91
C LYS A 46 -4.82 -4.07 -18.34
N ALA A 47 -4.04 -3.09 -18.79
CA ALA A 47 -2.64 -3.27 -19.17
C ALA A 47 -1.79 -3.79 -18.00
N VAL A 48 -1.91 -3.19 -16.80
CA VAL A 48 -1.22 -3.63 -15.59
C VAL A 48 -1.61 -5.07 -15.22
N ARG A 49 -2.91 -5.42 -15.29
CA ARG A 49 -3.37 -6.79 -15.01
C ARG A 49 -2.77 -7.81 -15.97
N VAL A 50 -2.70 -7.47 -17.26
CA VAL A 50 -2.04 -8.32 -18.27
C VAL A 50 -0.55 -8.43 -17.98
N ALA A 51 0.11 -7.33 -17.63
CA ALA A 51 1.52 -7.30 -17.27
C ALA A 51 1.81 -8.22 -16.07
N VAL A 52 1.02 -8.15 -14.99
CA VAL A 52 1.17 -9.06 -13.83
C VAL A 52 1.07 -10.53 -14.25
N ARG A 53 0.13 -10.88 -15.14
CA ARG A 53 -0.03 -12.27 -15.61
C ARG A 53 1.15 -12.72 -16.47
N LYS A 54 1.68 -11.85 -17.34
CA LYS A 54 2.86 -12.13 -18.14
C LYS A 54 4.11 -12.30 -17.27
N LEU A 55 4.32 -11.40 -16.31
CA LEU A 55 5.43 -11.47 -15.37
C LEU A 55 5.33 -12.70 -14.48
N ARG A 56 4.13 -13.07 -14.00
CA ARG A 56 3.92 -14.34 -13.29
C ARG A 56 4.42 -15.54 -14.11
N ARG A 57 4.18 -15.57 -15.43
CA ARG A 57 4.66 -16.66 -16.29
C ARG A 57 6.18 -16.67 -16.39
N ALA A 58 6.82 -15.50 -16.50
CA ALA A 58 8.28 -15.40 -16.56
C ALA A 58 8.98 -15.71 -15.23
N PHE A 59 8.41 -15.28 -14.10
CA PHE A 59 8.92 -15.59 -12.76
C PHE A 59 8.45 -16.97 -12.24
N GLY A 60 7.64 -17.71 -13.00
CA GLY A 60 7.10 -19.02 -12.66
C GLY A 60 5.92 -19.01 -11.68
N SER A 61 5.91 -18.13 -10.65
CA SER A 61 4.85 -18.11 -9.65
C SER A 61 4.49 -16.71 -9.15
N PHE A 62 3.29 -16.58 -8.56
CA PHE A 62 2.89 -15.36 -7.85
C PHE A 62 3.75 -15.11 -6.61
N ASN A 63 4.26 -16.15 -5.95
CA ASN A 63 5.09 -16.00 -4.76
C ASN A 63 6.46 -15.41 -5.12
N ALA A 64 7.07 -15.88 -6.22
CA ALA A 64 8.33 -15.32 -6.73
C ALA A 64 8.19 -13.86 -7.16
N LEU A 65 7.10 -13.53 -7.87
CA LEU A 65 6.80 -12.14 -8.24
C LEU A 65 6.55 -11.27 -7.00
N ALA A 66 5.82 -11.78 -6.01
CA ALA A 66 5.52 -11.08 -4.77
C ALA A 66 6.77 -10.81 -3.93
N ALA A 67 7.71 -11.76 -3.88
CA ALA A 67 9.01 -11.59 -3.24
C ALA A 67 9.81 -10.46 -3.91
N ARG A 68 9.83 -10.39 -5.24
CA ARG A 68 10.46 -9.28 -5.99
C ARG A 68 9.81 -7.92 -5.75
N LEU A 69 8.50 -7.90 -5.55
CA LEU A 69 7.73 -6.67 -5.30
C LEU A 69 7.72 -6.25 -3.81
N ASN A 70 8.27 -7.10 -2.94
CA ASN A 70 8.19 -6.98 -1.49
C ASN A 70 6.73 -6.75 -1.01
N MET A 71 5.83 -7.62 -1.48
CA MET A 71 4.40 -7.57 -1.16
C MET A 71 3.87 -8.97 -0.83
N PRO A 72 2.74 -9.08 -0.10
CA PRO A 72 2.07 -10.37 0.07
C PRO A 72 1.57 -10.93 -1.26
N ALA A 73 1.76 -12.23 -1.50
CA ALA A 73 1.32 -12.88 -2.73
C ALA A 73 -0.20 -12.79 -2.95
N ASN A 74 -0.98 -12.78 -1.86
CA ASN A 74 -2.42 -12.60 -1.94
C ASN A 74 -2.80 -11.22 -2.50
N THR A 75 -2.06 -10.18 -2.13
CA THR A 75 -2.25 -8.82 -2.65
C THR A 75 -2.01 -8.77 -4.16
N VAL A 76 -0.91 -9.37 -4.63
CA VAL A 76 -0.58 -9.46 -6.06
C VAL A 76 -1.66 -10.24 -6.83
N ARG A 77 -2.16 -11.35 -6.27
CA ARG A 77 -3.27 -12.13 -6.86
C ARG A 77 -4.54 -11.30 -6.96
N ARG A 78 -4.91 -10.57 -5.90
CA ARG A 78 -6.10 -9.71 -5.90
C ARG A 78 -5.99 -8.58 -6.93
N MET A 79 -4.80 -8.04 -7.15
CA MET A 79 -4.57 -7.01 -8.17
C MET A 79 -4.62 -7.56 -9.61
N ALA A 80 -4.26 -8.84 -9.80
CA ALA A 80 -4.34 -9.52 -11.09
C ALA A 80 -5.77 -9.95 -11.49
N ASN A 81 -6.67 -10.04 -10.51
CA ASN A 81 -8.04 -10.49 -10.71
C ASN A 81 -8.94 -9.35 -11.24
N PRO A 82 -9.81 -9.64 -12.23
CA PRO A 82 -10.69 -8.62 -12.80
C PRO A 82 -11.70 -8.08 -11.77
N ASN A 83 -12.21 -8.97 -10.92
CA ASN A 83 -13.16 -8.68 -9.84
C ASN A 83 -12.46 -8.28 -8.53
N GLY A 84 -11.12 -8.13 -8.56
CA GLY A 84 -10.31 -7.81 -7.40
C GLY A 84 -10.08 -6.31 -7.23
N ILE A 85 -9.13 -5.95 -6.36
CA ILE A 85 -8.77 -4.56 -6.10
C ILE A 85 -8.15 -3.96 -7.37
N PRO A 86 -8.56 -2.75 -7.81
CA PRO A 86 -7.91 -2.10 -8.93
C PRO A 86 -6.44 -1.77 -8.59
N PRO A 87 -5.49 -2.07 -9.48
CA PRO A 87 -4.09 -1.70 -9.31
C PRO A 87 -3.96 -0.18 -9.22
N THR A 88 -3.02 0.28 -8.40
CA THR A 88 -2.70 1.71 -8.23
C THR A 88 -1.51 2.11 -9.11
N GLY A 89 -1.36 3.41 -9.37
CA GLY A 89 -0.17 3.92 -10.06
C GLY A 89 1.14 3.52 -9.37
N THR A 90 1.18 3.57 -8.04
CA THR A 90 2.32 3.08 -7.24
C THR A 90 2.64 1.61 -7.45
N PHE A 91 1.61 0.77 -7.66
CA PHE A 91 1.81 -0.63 -7.98
C PHE A 91 2.37 -0.80 -9.39
N ALA A 92 1.89 -0.03 -10.37
CA ALA A 92 2.43 -0.02 -11.73
C ALA A 92 3.91 0.37 -11.76
N ILE A 93 4.31 1.39 -10.99
CA ILE A 93 5.72 1.82 -10.88
C ILE A 93 6.59 0.68 -10.32
N ARG A 94 6.18 0.04 -9.22
CA ARG A 94 6.92 -1.09 -8.65
C ARG A 94 6.99 -2.27 -9.61
N LEU A 95 5.91 -2.53 -10.33
CA LEU A 95 5.85 -3.60 -11.31
C LEU A 95 6.79 -3.34 -12.50
N ALA A 96 6.85 -2.10 -12.97
CA ALA A 96 7.75 -1.66 -14.03
C ALA A 96 9.23 -1.79 -13.59
N ALA A 97 9.54 -1.35 -12.37
CA ALA A 97 10.87 -1.52 -11.78
C ALA A 97 11.27 -3.00 -11.64
N ALA A 98 10.36 -3.86 -11.18
CA ALA A 98 10.60 -5.30 -11.07
C ALA A 98 10.79 -5.99 -12.44
N ALA A 99 10.20 -5.43 -13.49
CA ALA A 99 10.32 -5.91 -14.85
C ALA A 99 11.47 -5.26 -15.63
N GLY A 100 12.14 -4.23 -15.09
CA GLY A 100 13.20 -3.49 -15.77
C GLY A 100 12.71 -2.67 -16.97
N VAL A 101 11.47 -2.19 -16.94
CA VAL A 101 10.84 -1.45 -18.05
C VAL A 101 10.35 -0.08 -17.59
N ALA A 102 10.18 0.84 -18.54
CA ALA A 102 9.54 2.12 -18.29
C ALA A 102 8.04 1.94 -17.96
N VAL A 103 7.51 2.79 -17.08
CA VAL A 103 6.12 2.71 -16.61
C VAL A 103 5.14 2.93 -17.76
N GLU A 104 5.47 3.84 -18.67
CA GLU A 104 4.70 4.20 -19.86
C GLU A 104 4.55 3.00 -20.81
N VAL A 105 5.60 2.17 -20.94
CA VAL A 105 5.57 0.95 -21.74
C VAL A 105 4.63 -0.09 -21.13
N LEU A 106 4.63 -0.18 -19.79
CA LEU A 106 3.77 -1.08 -19.05
C LEU A 106 2.30 -0.65 -19.13
N LEU A 107 2.03 0.65 -18.93
CA LEU A 107 0.69 1.25 -19.00
C LEU A 107 0.13 1.24 -20.43
N GLY A 108 0.99 1.45 -21.42
CA GLY A 108 0.63 1.35 -22.84
C GLY A 108 0.37 -0.08 -23.33
N GLY A 109 0.48 -1.10 -22.46
CA GLY A 109 0.16 -2.50 -22.80
C GLY A 109 1.17 -3.17 -23.74
N LYS A 110 2.26 -2.49 -24.10
CA LYS A 110 3.30 -2.97 -25.01
C LYS A 110 4.32 -3.89 -24.33
N LEU A 111 4.07 -4.30 -23.09
CA LEU A 111 4.96 -5.19 -22.36
C LEU A 111 5.07 -6.56 -23.05
N VAL A 112 6.19 -6.79 -23.73
CA VAL A 112 6.60 -8.09 -24.22
C VAL A 112 7.53 -8.68 -23.16
N VAL A 113 7.07 -9.75 -22.50
CA VAL A 113 7.90 -10.48 -21.55
C VAL A 113 8.47 -11.67 -22.30
N THR A 114 9.72 -11.55 -22.74
CA THR A 114 10.51 -12.70 -23.16
C THR A 114 10.82 -13.48 -21.90
N THR A 115 10.34 -14.72 -21.79
CA THR A 115 10.78 -15.62 -20.72
C THR A 115 12.31 -15.63 -20.73
N PRO A 116 13.01 -15.30 -19.64
CA PRO A 116 14.42 -15.61 -19.59
C PRO A 116 14.53 -17.12 -19.78
N VAL A 117 15.25 -17.54 -20.83
CA VAL A 117 15.69 -18.92 -20.92
C VAL A 117 16.60 -19.10 -19.72
N ILE A 118 16.07 -19.65 -18.63
CA ILE A 118 16.89 -20.12 -17.52
C ILE A 118 17.59 -21.34 -18.09
N GLY A 119 18.78 -21.10 -18.67
CA GLY A 119 19.70 -22.16 -19.02
C GLY A 119 19.91 -23.01 -17.78
N ARG A 120 19.34 -24.21 -17.80
CA ARG A 120 19.62 -25.24 -16.82
C ARG A 120 21.09 -25.62 -17.05
N ALA A 121 21.99 -25.09 -16.23
CA ALA A 121 23.35 -25.60 -16.16
C ALA A 121 23.25 -27.09 -15.80
N ALA A 122 23.72 -27.94 -16.72
CA ALA A 122 23.82 -29.38 -16.56
C ALA A 122 24.99 -29.73 -15.65
#